data_AF-A0A840TR80-F1
#
_entry.id   AF-A0A840TR80-F1
#
_cell.length_a   1.000
_cell.length_b   1.000
_cell.length_c   1.000
_cell.angle_alpha   90.00
_cell.angle_beta   90.00
_cell.angle_gamma   90.00
#
_symmetry.space_group_name_H-M   'P 1'
#
loop_
_entity.id
_entity.type
_entity.pdbx_description
1 polymer ?
#
loop_
_entity_poly.entity_id
_entity_poly.type
_entity_poly.pdbx_seq_one_letter_code
_entity_poly.pdbx_strand_id
1 'polypeptide(L)'
;MKKIIFLLLITSTIPLSQAQQLDAARLRKHVEYLASDELEGRGTATMGEIKAANYLAEQFRLAGLQPRGDKGTFFQPFGLTIPFEGVPHQVTARNVAGYLDNGAAKTIVIGAHYDHLGRGYQSGSLSPNSKNVIHNGADDNASGAAALIELAKYLHENGVKERHNFLFIGFSGEELGLLGSKYFVENPTVSLDDVALMVNMDMIGRLGDEKGLTIGGWGTSPWWGRIIPGVASQQGIKYGVDSSGVGPSDHTSFYMKGVPVLFLFTGAHSDYHKPSDDADKLNYEGEVKVLKLLLGVLSEVQKETGEPNFTTAGNPHAQSTQSSFKVTLGVMPDYSYNGKGLRIDGVTEGRPAHKAGLKAADVLIRMGKYPVNDIQDYMKALNEFEKGQTTDVEVLRGAEKKVMNVTF
;
A
#
# COMPACT_ATOMS: atom_id res chain seq x y z
N MET A 1 -69.16 -16.26 36.72
CA MET A 1 -68.21 -15.24 36.25
C MET A 1 -66.88 -15.93 35.91
N LYS A 2 -66.57 -16.15 34.63
CA LYS A 2 -65.32 -16.78 34.19
C LYS A 2 -64.25 -15.70 34.02
N LYS A 3 -63.15 -15.77 34.77
CA LYS A 3 -61.98 -14.89 34.61
C LYS A 3 -61.13 -15.42 33.46
N ILE A 4 -61.06 -14.68 32.37
CA ILE A 4 -60.13 -14.92 31.25
C ILE A 4 -58.82 -14.22 31.64
N ILE A 5 -57.76 -15.00 31.81
CA ILE A 5 -56.39 -14.49 32.01
C ILE A 5 -55.82 -14.24 30.61
N PHE A 6 -55.58 -12.97 30.30
CA PHE A 6 -54.88 -12.57 29.07
C PHE A 6 -53.37 -12.75 29.31
N LEU A 7 -52.79 -13.75 28.66
CA LEU A 7 -51.34 -13.96 28.64
C LEU A 7 -50.76 -13.00 27.59
N LEU A 8 -50.12 -11.90 28.03
CA LEU A 8 -49.36 -11.03 27.14
C LEU A 8 -48.11 -11.79 26.67
N LEU A 9 -48.11 -12.22 25.41
CA LEU A 9 -46.90 -12.64 24.72
C LEU A 9 -46.07 -11.38 24.45
N ILE A 10 -45.03 -11.14 25.25
CA ILE A 10 -44.01 -10.15 24.94
C ILE A 10 -43.12 -10.78 23.87
N THR A 11 -43.40 -10.49 22.60
CA THR A 11 -42.48 -10.79 21.51
C THR A 11 -41.29 -9.84 21.64
N SER A 12 -40.18 -10.29 22.22
CA SER A 12 -38.93 -9.56 22.15
C SER A 12 -38.47 -9.57 20.69
N THR A 13 -38.72 -8.48 19.97
CA THR A 13 -38.01 -8.21 18.73
C THR A 13 -36.56 -7.95 19.11
N ILE A 14 -35.73 -8.99 19.03
CA ILE A 14 -34.27 -8.82 19.04
C ILE A 14 -34.01 -7.88 17.85
N PRO A 15 -33.49 -6.65 18.05
CA PRO A 15 -33.05 -5.86 16.92
C PRO A 15 -32.04 -6.71 16.16
N LEU A 16 -32.40 -7.03 14.91
CA LEU A 16 -31.46 -7.61 13.95
C LEU A 16 -30.29 -6.63 13.93
N SER A 17 -29.19 -7.01 14.58
CA SER A 17 -27.95 -6.23 14.52
C SER A 17 -27.71 -5.99 13.04
N GLN A 18 -27.74 -4.72 12.60
CA GLN A 18 -27.27 -4.37 11.27
C GLN A 18 -25.87 -4.93 11.21
N ALA A 19 -25.69 -6.03 10.46
CA ALA A 19 -24.40 -6.66 10.32
C ALA A 19 -23.44 -5.54 9.93
N GLN A 20 -22.43 -5.33 10.77
CA GLN A 20 -21.47 -4.27 10.56
C GLN A 20 -20.83 -4.49 9.19
N GLN A 21 -21.02 -3.54 8.28
CA GLN A 21 -20.73 -3.78 6.87
C GLN A 21 -19.82 -2.68 6.32
N LEU A 22 -18.68 -3.12 5.80
CA LEU A 22 -17.84 -2.32 4.90
C LEU A 22 -18.66 -1.91 3.68
N ASP A 23 -18.56 -0.64 3.31
CA ASP A 23 -19.43 -0.03 2.30
C ASP A 23 -18.60 0.65 1.20
N ALA A 24 -18.78 0.18 -0.02
CA ALA A 24 -18.13 0.73 -1.20
C ALA A 24 -18.44 2.21 -1.40
N ALA A 25 -19.63 2.69 -1.03
CA ALA A 25 -19.99 4.10 -1.15
C ALA A 25 -19.22 4.99 -0.16
N ARG A 26 -18.90 4.48 1.04
CA ARG A 26 -18.09 5.22 2.02
C ARG A 26 -16.62 5.24 1.61
N LEU A 27 -16.07 4.11 1.17
CA LEU A 27 -14.72 4.05 0.58
C LEU A 27 -14.60 5.07 -0.55
N ARG A 28 -15.54 5.05 -1.50
CA ARG A 28 -15.60 6.02 -2.59
C ARG A 28 -15.60 7.46 -2.11
N LYS A 29 -16.41 7.79 -1.11
CA LYS A 29 -16.45 9.15 -0.54
C LYS A 29 -15.10 9.57 0.04
N HIS A 30 -14.40 8.67 0.72
CA HIS A 30 -13.07 8.96 1.27
C HIS A 30 -12.04 9.16 0.16
N VAL A 31 -12.03 8.27 -0.84
CA VAL A 31 -11.14 8.39 -2.01
C VAL A 31 -11.42 9.67 -2.80
N GLU A 32 -12.68 9.98 -3.10
CA GLU A 32 -13.06 11.19 -3.85
C GLU A 32 -12.59 12.48 -3.16
N TYR A 33 -12.59 12.53 -1.83
CA TYR A 33 -12.02 13.66 -1.11
C TYR A 33 -10.49 13.65 -1.16
N LEU A 34 -9.87 12.52 -0.79
CA LEU A 34 -8.42 12.39 -0.69
C LEU A 34 -7.75 12.67 -2.04
N ALA A 35 -8.33 12.18 -3.14
CA ALA A 35 -7.88 12.33 -4.52
C ALA A 35 -8.59 13.48 -5.26
N SER A 36 -9.08 14.49 -4.56
CA SER A 36 -9.62 15.70 -5.19
C SER A 36 -8.53 16.71 -5.52
N ASP A 37 -8.79 17.51 -6.55
CA ASP A 37 -7.94 18.66 -6.92
C ASP A 37 -7.75 19.66 -5.77
N GLU A 38 -8.66 19.70 -4.78
CA GLU A 38 -8.53 20.55 -3.59
C GLU A 38 -7.27 20.21 -2.77
N LEU A 39 -6.83 18.96 -2.82
CA LEU A 39 -5.66 18.44 -2.14
C LEU A 39 -4.41 18.49 -3.01
N GLU A 40 -4.51 19.01 -4.24
CA GLU A 40 -3.39 19.26 -5.16
C GLU A 40 -2.40 18.08 -5.30
N GLY A 41 -2.91 16.85 -5.19
CA GLY A 41 -2.16 15.62 -5.30
C GLY A 41 -1.33 15.22 -4.08
N ARG A 42 -1.58 15.81 -2.90
CA ARG A 42 -1.02 15.40 -1.61
C ARG A 42 0.51 15.27 -1.58
N GLY A 43 1.20 16.19 -2.27
CA GLY A 43 2.67 16.23 -2.26
C GLY A 43 3.24 16.30 -0.84
N THR A 44 4.30 15.54 -0.55
CA THR A 44 4.92 15.51 0.78
C THR A 44 5.24 16.92 1.30
N ALA A 45 4.85 17.21 2.54
CA ALA A 45 4.95 18.50 3.22
C ALA A 45 4.27 19.71 2.53
N THR A 46 3.39 19.49 1.54
CA THR A 46 2.61 20.55 0.91
C THR A 46 1.32 20.85 1.67
N MET A 47 0.63 21.95 1.33
CA MET A 47 -0.69 22.24 1.89
C MET A 47 -1.73 21.16 1.59
N GLY A 48 -1.62 20.50 0.43
CA GLY A 48 -2.45 19.37 0.04
C GLY A 48 -2.33 18.18 0.98
N GLU A 49 -1.09 17.77 1.28
CA GLU A 49 -0.82 16.72 2.26
C GLU A 49 -1.26 17.14 3.67
N ILE A 50 -1.07 18.40 4.06
CA ILE A 50 -1.56 18.90 5.37
C ILE A 50 -3.08 18.77 5.49
N LYS A 51 -3.84 19.08 4.44
CA LYS A 51 -5.30 18.86 4.41
C LYS A 51 -5.64 17.38 4.55
N ALA A 52 -4.96 16.51 3.80
CA ALA A 52 -5.15 15.06 3.89
C ALA A 52 -4.85 14.51 5.29
N ALA A 53 -3.78 14.99 5.93
CA ALA A 53 -3.39 14.60 7.27
C ALA A 53 -4.46 14.99 8.31
N ASN A 54 -4.98 16.22 8.21
CA ASN A 54 -6.05 16.70 9.08
C ASN A 54 -7.35 15.91 8.86
N TYR A 55 -7.65 15.55 7.62
CA TYR A 55 -8.79 14.71 7.29
C TYR A 55 -8.68 13.32 7.93
N LEU A 56 -7.54 12.64 7.78
CA LEU A 56 -7.29 11.34 8.42
C LEU A 56 -7.42 11.42 9.95
N ALA A 57 -6.81 12.43 10.57
CA ALA A 57 -6.91 12.63 12.01
C ALA A 57 -8.36 12.82 12.48
N GLU A 58 -9.15 13.60 11.74
CA GLU A 58 -10.56 13.80 12.03
C GLU A 58 -11.38 12.52 11.82
N GLN A 59 -11.12 11.76 10.74
CA GLN A 59 -11.80 10.49 10.51
C GLN A 59 -11.44 9.44 11.59
N PHE A 60 -10.18 9.38 12.03
CA PHE A 60 -9.78 8.54 13.16
C PHE A 60 -10.49 8.94 14.45
N ARG A 61 -10.57 10.24 14.74
CA ARG A 61 -11.32 10.75 15.90
C ARG A 61 -12.81 10.38 15.83
N LEU A 62 -13.43 10.53 14.66
CA LEU A 62 -14.83 10.15 14.43
C LEU A 62 -15.06 8.64 14.50
N ALA A 63 -14.07 7.84 14.12
CA ALA A 63 -14.04 6.39 14.30
C ALA A 63 -13.71 5.95 15.75
N GLY A 64 -13.60 6.90 16.70
CA GLY A 64 -13.42 6.59 18.12
C GLY A 64 -11.98 6.23 18.53
N LEU A 65 -11.00 6.44 17.65
CA LEU A 65 -9.58 6.17 17.95
C LEU A 65 -9.01 7.27 18.85
N GLN A 66 -8.06 6.87 19.70
CA GLN A 66 -7.26 7.77 20.51
C GLN A 66 -6.05 8.28 19.70
N PRO A 67 -5.59 9.52 19.92
CA PRO A 67 -4.37 10.02 19.31
C PRO A 67 -3.15 9.20 19.75
N ARG A 68 -2.28 8.83 18.79
CA ARG A 68 -1.02 8.09 19.05
C ARG A 68 0.18 8.66 18.28
N GLY A 69 0.12 9.93 17.94
CA GLY A 69 1.27 10.73 17.53
C GLY A 69 1.96 11.40 18.73
N ASP A 70 2.75 12.42 18.44
CA ASP A 70 3.52 13.13 19.45
C ASP A 70 2.63 14.03 20.30
N LYS A 71 3.01 14.18 21.58
CA LYS A 71 2.39 15.11 22.55
C LYS A 71 0.87 14.95 22.67
N GLY A 72 0.36 13.73 22.54
CA GLY A 72 -1.07 13.42 22.66
C GLY A 72 -1.90 13.87 21.45
N THR A 73 -1.28 14.14 20.31
CA THR A 73 -1.95 14.47 19.05
C THR A 73 -2.02 13.24 18.14
N PHE A 74 -2.78 13.31 17.04
CA PHE A 74 -2.72 12.29 15.99
C PHE A 74 -1.46 12.42 15.12
N PHE A 75 -0.64 13.45 15.28
CA PHE A 75 0.45 13.77 14.36
C PHE A 75 1.81 13.41 14.93
N GLN A 76 2.64 12.73 14.14
CA GLN A 76 4.05 12.53 14.42
C GLN A 76 4.87 13.32 13.40
N PRO A 77 5.23 14.58 13.69
CA PRO A 77 5.99 15.43 12.77
C PRO A 77 7.46 15.01 12.68
N PHE A 78 8.06 15.15 11.51
CA PHE A 78 9.49 14.94 11.29
C PHE A 78 10.05 15.91 10.24
N GLY A 79 11.29 16.34 10.46
CA GLY A 79 11.99 17.29 9.59
C GLY A 79 12.57 16.59 8.36
N LEU A 80 12.42 17.22 7.19
CA LEU A 80 12.92 16.74 5.92
C LEU A 80 13.60 17.86 5.14
N THR A 81 14.55 17.49 4.29
CA THR A 81 15.10 18.38 3.27
C THR A 81 14.62 17.93 1.89
N ILE A 82 13.77 18.71 1.25
CA ILE A 82 13.24 18.40 -0.09
C ILE A 82 13.78 19.43 -1.09
N PRO A 83 14.33 18.98 -2.24
CA PRO A 83 14.72 19.90 -3.30
C PRO A 83 13.48 20.42 -4.04
N PHE A 84 13.28 21.73 -4.06
CA PHE A 84 12.33 22.40 -4.94
C PHE A 84 13.12 23.14 -6.03
N GLU A 85 12.91 22.74 -7.29
CA GLU A 85 13.66 23.29 -8.45
C GLU A 85 15.20 23.24 -8.28
N GLY A 86 15.70 22.22 -7.57
CA GLY A 86 17.13 22.04 -7.30
C GLY A 86 17.65 22.81 -6.07
N VAL A 87 16.81 23.59 -5.39
CA VAL A 87 17.15 24.28 -4.15
C VAL A 87 16.65 23.46 -2.95
N PRO A 88 17.51 23.06 -2.00
CA PRO A 88 17.09 22.35 -0.80
C PRO A 88 16.26 23.25 0.14
N HIS A 89 15.07 22.78 0.55
CA HIS A 89 14.22 23.43 1.55
C HIS A 89 14.02 22.53 2.76
N GLN A 90 14.15 23.09 3.96
CA GLN A 90 13.76 22.43 5.20
C GLN A 90 12.24 22.52 5.35
N VAL A 91 11.59 21.36 5.48
CA VAL A 91 10.14 21.24 5.61
C VAL A 91 9.80 20.24 6.71
N THR A 92 8.54 20.18 7.11
CA THR A 92 8.06 19.24 8.12
C THR A 92 6.91 18.40 7.56
N ALA A 93 7.20 17.12 7.35
CA ALA A 93 6.23 16.08 7.07
C ALA A 93 5.62 15.55 8.38
N ARG A 94 4.58 14.73 8.30
CA ARG A 94 3.95 14.14 9.50
C ARG A 94 3.29 12.80 9.20
N ASN A 95 3.54 11.79 10.03
CA ASN A 95 2.66 10.63 10.04
C ASN A 95 1.37 10.97 10.81
N VAL A 96 0.29 10.26 10.51
CA VAL A 96 -1.00 10.37 11.22
C VAL A 96 -1.31 9.05 11.90
N ALA A 97 -1.35 9.01 13.23
CA ALA A 97 -1.46 7.80 14.03
C ALA A 97 -2.67 7.85 14.97
N GLY A 98 -3.61 6.91 14.79
CA GLY A 98 -4.76 6.68 15.64
C GLY A 98 -4.73 5.28 16.26
N TYR A 99 -5.18 5.15 17.51
CA TYR A 99 -5.03 3.93 18.29
C TYR A 99 -6.36 3.46 18.88
N LEU A 100 -6.66 2.18 18.66
CA LEU A 100 -7.77 1.47 19.28
C LEU A 100 -7.20 0.60 20.40
N ASP A 101 -7.44 1.04 21.64
CA ASP A 101 -6.95 0.37 22.84
C ASP A 101 -7.93 -0.71 23.32
N ASN A 102 -7.52 -1.97 23.20
CA ASN A 102 -8.25 -3.11 23.74
C ASN A 102 -7.68 -3.55 25.10
N GLY A 103 -6.71 -2.82 25.67
CA GLY A 103 -5.99 -3.22 26.89
C GLY A 103 -5.17 -4.49 26.70
N ALA A 104 -4.75 -4.78 25.47
CA ALA A 104 -3.94 -5.93 25.12
C ALA A 104 -2.44 -5.67 25.34
N ALA A 105 -1.65 -6.73 25.45
CA ALA A 105 -0.19 -6.64 25.54
C ALA A 105 0.49 -6.35 24.19
N LYS A 106 -0.13 -6.79 23.09
CA LYS A 106 0.41 -6.67 21.73
C LYS A 106 -0.47 -5.79 20.85
N THR A 107 0.16 -5.18 19.84
CA THR A 107 -0.45 -4.25 18.90
C THR A 107 -0.29 -4.78 17.48
N ILE A 108 -1.35 -4.69 16.68
CA ILE A 108 -1.30 -4.87 15.24
C ILE A 108 -1.22 -3.49 14.59
N VAL A 109 -0.24 -3.27 13.71
CA VAL A 109 -0.11 -2.03 12.94
C VAL A 109 -0.81 -2.23 11.59
N ILE A 110 -1.71 -1.31 11.24
CA ILE A 110 -2.36 -1.26 9.93
C ILE A 110 -1.97 0.07 9.30
N GLY A 111 -1.28 0.01 8.17
CA GLY A 111 -0.67 1.17 7.53
C GLY A 111 -1.05 1.33 6.06
N ALA A 112 -1.00 2.58 5.62
CA ALA A 112 -1.01 3.01 4.23
C ALA A 112 -0.31 4.37 4.17
N HIS A 113 0.41 4.68 3.10
CA HIS A 113 0.81 6.08 2.90
C HIS A 113 -0.37 6.91 2.40
N TYR A 114 -0.32 8.20 2.68
CA TYR A 114 -1.39 9.13 2.29
C TYR A 114 -0.87 10.30 1.45
N ASP A 115 0.45 10.45 1.34
CA ASP A 115 1.05 11.35 0.36
C ASP A 115 0.99 10.77 -1.05
N HIS A 116 1.16 11.64 -2.03
CA HIS A 116 1.36 11.28 -3.43
C HIS A 116 2.23 12.36 -4.11
N LEU A 117 2.32 12.37 -5.44
CA LEU A 117 3.29 13.18 -6.20
C LEU A 117 3.00 14.69 -6.28
N GLY A 118 1.91 15.16 -5.67
CA GLY A 118 1.50 16.56 -5.69
C GLY A 118 1.26 17.07 -7.11
N ARG A 119 1.86 18.22 -7.43
CA ARG A 119 1.80 18.81 -8.77
C ARG A 119 2.95 18.36 -9.70
N GLY A 120 3.52 17.18 -9.45
CA GLY A 120 4.58 16.58 -10.27
C GLY A 120 5.98 17.17 -10.06
N TYR A 121 6.21 17.92 -8.97
CA TYR A 121 7.53 18.49 -8.65
C TYR A 121 8.42 17.53 -7.85
N GLN A 122 7.83 16.57 -7.14
CA GLN A 122 8.51 15.73 -6.14
C GLN A 122 9.10 14.44 -6.72
N SER A 123 9.47 14.46 -8.00
CA SER A 123 9.91 13.29 -8.79
C SER A 123 8.81 12.21 -8.90
N GLY A 124 9.13 11.02 -9.40
CA GLY A 124 8.19 9.89 -9.48
C GLY A 124 7.24 9.86 -10.69
N SER A 125 6.82 11.01 -11.25
CA SER A 125 5.83 11.02 -12.34
C SER A 125 6.26 10.24 -13.59
N LEU A 126 5.38 9.34 -14.05
CA LEU A 126 5.54 8.59 -15.29
C LEU A 126 4.92 9.31 -16.50
N SER A 127 4.15 10.36 -16.29
CA SER A 127 3.60 11.19 -17.38
C SER A 127 4.67 12.13 -17.96
N PRO A 128 4.83 12.22 -19.29
CA PRO A 128 5.71 13.22 -19.91
C PRO A 128 5.24 14.66 -19.63
N ASN A 129 6.17 15.56 -19.33
CA ASN A 129 5.90 17.01 -19.16
C ASN A 129 4.80 17.37 -18.15
N SER A 130 4.64 16.59 -17.08
CA SER A 130 3.57 16.73 -16.08
C SER A 130 3.86 17.74 -14.95
N LYS A 131 4.84 18.64 -15.13
CA LYS A 131 5.13 19.67 -14.13
C LYS A 131 3.94 20.63 -13.99
N ASN A 132 3.62 20.96 -12.74
CA ASN A 132 2.43 21.71 -12.30
C ASN A 132 1.07 21.05 -12.63
N VAL A 133 1.04 19.80 -13.09
CA VAL A 133 -0.19 19.02 -13.27
C VAL A 133 -0.46 18.26 -11.97
N ILE A 134 -1.71 18.28 -11.52
CA ILE A 134 -2.13 17.57 -10.31
C ILE A 134 -2.09 16.06 -10.56
N HIS A 135 -1.47 15.32 -9.65
CA HIS A 135 -1.49 13.85 -9.61
C HIS A 135 -2.42 13.47 -8.48
N ASN A 136 -3.67 13.09 -8.78
CA ASN A 136 -4.68 12.87 -7.74
C ASN A 136 -4.41 11.60 -6.93
N GLY A 137 -3.79 10.57 -7.50
CA GLY A 137 -3.36 9.38 -6.75
C GLY A 137 -4.54 8.67 -6.08
N ALA A 138 -5.57 8.37 -6.85
CA ALA A 138 -6.78 7.74 -6.33
C ALA A 138 -6.55 6.30 -5.89
N ASP A 139 -5.88 5.49 -6.71
CA ASP A 139 -5.45 4.17 -6.28
C ASP A 139 -4.19 4.28 -5.42
N ASP A 140 -3.28 5.19 -5.80
CA ASP A 140 -1.96 5.40 -5.21
C ASP A 140 -1.86 6.74 -4.41
N ASN A 141 -2.09 6.77 -3.11
CA ASN A 141 -2.64 5.71 -2.29
C ASN A 141 -3.85 6.17 -1.49
N ALA A 142 -4.75 6.93 -2.14
CA ALA A 142 -6.02 7.30 -1.52
C ALA A 142 -6.89 6.06 -1.19
N SER A 143 -6.77 4.97 -1.96
CA SER A 143 -7.44 3.69 -1.67
C SER A 143 -7.00 3.09 -0.32
N GLY A 144 -5.69 2.94 -0.08
CA GLY A 144 -5.17 2.46 1.21
C GLY A 144 -5.52 3.39 2.37
N ALA A 145 -5.42 4.71 2.17
CA ALA A 145 -5.79 5.70 3.18
C ALA A 145 -7.30 5.69 3.50
N ALA A 146 -8.17 5.48 2.51
CA ALA A 146 -9.61 5.27 2.71
C ALA A 146 -9.89 3.98 3.49
N ALA A 147 -9.15 2.91 3.19
CA ALA A 147 -9.27 1.65 3.89
C ALA A 147 -8.87 1.73 5.36
N LEU A 148 -7.85 2.53 5.72
CA LEU A 148 -7.53 2.81 7.12
C LEU A 148 -8.73 3.36 7.89
N ILE A 149 -9.46 4.30 7.29
CA ILE A 149 -10.64 4.93 7.90
C ILE A 149 -11.76 3.90 8.11
N GLU A 150 -12.10 3.13 7.08
CA GLU A 150 -13.20 2.16 7.15
C GLU A 150 -12.87 0.98 8.08
N LEU A 151 -11.62 0.50 8.11
CA LEU A 151 -11.18 -0.54 9.04
C LEU A 151 -11.17 -0.04 10.48
N ALA A 152 -10.74 1.21 10.72
CA ALA A 152 -10.79 1.83 12.04
C ALA A 152 -12.23 1.90 12.56
N LYS A 153 -13.15 2.40 11.73
CA LYS A 153 -14.58 2.45 12.05
C LYS A 153 -15.15 1.05 12.31
N TYR A 154 -14.83 0.08 11.45
CA TYR A 154 -15.26 -1.31 11.62
C TYR A 154 -14.75 -1.90 12.94
N LEU A 155 -13.45 -1.84 13.21
CA LEU A 155 -12.91 -2.47 14.42
C LEU A 155 -13.37 -1.77 15.71
N HIS A 156 -13.65 -0.46 15.67
CA HIS A 156 -14.23 0.24 16.82
C HIS A 156 -15.70 -0.12 17.08
N GLU A 157 -16.53 -0.19 16.03
CA GLU A 157 -17.97 -0.38 16.16
C GLU A 157 -18.40 -1.87 16.26
N ASN A 158 -17.44 -2.83 16.22
CA ASN A 158 -17.77 -4.26 16.14
C ASN A 158 -18.31 -4.86 17.43
N GLY A 159 -18.21 -4.13 18.55
CA GLY A 159 -18.64 -4.60 19.87
C GLY A 159 -17.81 -5.76 20.43
N VAL A 160 -16.65 -6.04 19.85
CA VAL A 160 -15.71 -7.09 20.26
C VAL A 160 -14.50 -6.45 20.91
N LYS A 161 -14.13 -6.95 22.09
CA LYS A 161 -12.83 -6.64 22.69
C LYS A 161 -11.78 -7.59 22.12
N GLU A 162 -11.03 -7.11 21.15
CA GLU A 162 -10.02 -7.91 20.45
C GLU A 162 -8.83 -8.26 21.38
N ARG A 163 -8.09 -9.31 21.04
CA ARG A 163 -6.90 -9.73 21.81
C ARG A 163 -5.67 -8.86 21.55
N HIS A 164 -5.77 -7.94 20.59
CA HIS A 164 -4.72 -7.01 20.21
C HIS A 164 -5.25 -5.58 20.26
N ASN A 165 -4.35 -4.64 20.54
CA ASN A 165 -4.61 -3.24 20.22
C ASN A 165 -4.37 -3.02 18.72
N PHE A 166 -4.89 -1.93 18.17
CA PHE A 166 -4.64 -1.58 16.77
C PHE A 166 -4.06 -0.17 16.67
N LEU A 167 -2.95 -0.05 15.95
CA LEU A 167 -2.40 1.22 15.52
C LEU A 167 -2.72 1.39 14.03
N PHE A 168 -3.56 2.37 13.71
CA PHE A 168 -3.79 2.82 12.35
C PHE A 168 -2.85 3.98 12.05
N ILE A 169 -2.07 3.87 10.98
CA ILE A 169 -1.07 4.87 10.65
C ILE A 169 -1.07 5.24 9.16
N GLY A 170 -1.28 6.52 8.89
CA GLY A 170 -1.03 7.15 7.61
C GLY A 170 0.42 7.61 7.52
N PHE A 171 1.21 7.06 6.60
CA PHE A 171 2.61 7.47 6.39
C PHE A 171 2.72 8.63 5.41
N SER A 172 3.65 9.53 5.68
CA SER A 172 4.01 10.66 4.81
C SER A 172 5.39 10.45 4.19
N GLY A 173 5.61 10.90 2.96
CA GLY A 173 6.87 10.80 2.26
C GLY A 173 7.24 9.38 1.81
N GLU A 174 6.26 8.52 1.54
CA GLU A 174 6.49 7.19 0.96
C GLU A 174 7.14 7.33 -0.42
N GLU A 175 6.57 8.22 -1.24
CA GLU A 175 6.95 8.49 -2.64
C GLU A 175 8.38 9.03 -2.77
N LEU A 176 8.90 9.57 -1.67
CA LEU A 176 10.26 10.09 -1.55
C LEU A 176 11.24 9.07 -0.93
N GLY A 177 10.81 7.81 -0.82
CA GLY A 177 11.62 6.69 -0.35
C GLY A 177 11.33 6.29 1.10
N LEU A 178 10.06 6.08 1.44
CA LEU A 178 9.59 5.52 2.72
C LEU A 178 9.92 6.38 3.94
N LEU A 179 9.95 7.71 3.78
CA LEU A 179 10.49 8.61 4.81
C LEU A 179 9.71 8.52 6.13
N GLY A 180 8.39 8.50 6.05
CA GLY A 180 7.50 8.43 7.22
C GLY A 180 7.58 7.12 7.96
N SER A 181 7.50 5.98 7.26
CA SER A 181 7.62 4.67 7.91
C SER A 181 9.02 4.42 8.48
N LYS A 182 10.09 4.86 7.79
CA LYS A 182 11.45 4.83 8.34
C LYS A 182 11.56 5.67 9.61
N TYR A 183 11.01 6.89 9.60
CA TYR A 183 11.03 7.73 10.79
C TYR A 183 10.27 7.08 11.94
N PHE A 184 9.09 6.51 11.67
CA PHE A 184 8.28 5.84 12.68
C PHE A 184 9.03 4.69 13.34
N VAL A 185 9.65 3.80 12.58
CA VAL A 185 10.33 2.63 13.18
C VAL A 185 11.62 2.98 13.94
N GLU A 186 12.19 4.17 13.70
CA GLU A 186 13.30 4.70 14.52
C GLU A 186 12.82 5.50 15.74
N ASN A 187 11.60 6.04 15.68
CA ASN A 187 11.01 6.88 16.74
C ASN A 187 9.58 6.42 17.05
N PRO A 188 9.38 5.17 17.46
CA PRO A 188 8.05 4.58 17.42
C PRO A 188 7.20 5.08 18.60
N THR A 189 5.91 5.35 18.35
CA THR A 189 4.96 5.80 19.39
C THR A 189 4.28 4.64 20.13
N VAL A 190 4.56 3.42 19.69
CA VAL A 190 4.31 2.14 20.39
C VAL A 190 5.60 1.32 20.34
N SER A 191 5.91 0.52 21.36
CA SER A 191 7.13 -0.30 21.32
C SER A 191 7.08 -1.28 20.14
N LEU A 192 8.15 -1.36 19.34
CA LEU A 192 8.22 -2.35 18.24
C LEU A 192 8.27 -3.79 18.75
N ASP A 193 8.81 -4.01 19.94
CA ASP A 193 8.79 -5.33 20.60
C ASP A 193 7.35 -5.79 20.92
N ASP A 194 6.41 -4.84 21.00
CA ASP A 194 4.99 -5.09 21.24
C ASP A 194 4.15 -5.13 19.95
N VAL A 195 4.77 -5.00 18.78
CA VAL A 195 4.09 -5.16 17.50
C VAL A 195 4.04 -6.64 17.12
N ALA A 196 2.83 -7.21 17.05
CA ALA A 196 2.61 -8.60 16.63
C ALA A 196 2.81 -8.78 15.12
N LEU A 197 2.32 -7.83 14.32
CA LEU A 197 2.47 -7.79 12.87
C LEU A 197 2.18 -6.37 12.36
N MET A 198 2.66 -6.07 11.15
CA MET A 198 2.28 -4.88 10.39
C MET A 198 1.65 -5.28 9.05
N VAL A 199 0.46 -4.76 8.76
CA VAL A 199 -0.17 -4.89 7.44
C VAL A 199 -0.10 -3.55 6.73
N ASN A 200 0.39 -3.55 5.51
CA ASN A 200 0.43 -2.39 4.64
C ASN A 200 -0.53 -2.55 3.47
N MET A 201 -1.31 -1.50 3.20
CA MET A 201 -2.23 -1.42 2.07
C MET A 201 -1.77 -0.32 1.13
N ASP A 202 -1.54 -0.69 -0.12
CA ASP A 202 -1.07 0.23 -1.15
C ASP A 202 -1.68 -0.15 -2.47
N MET A 203 -2.36 0.78 -3.14
CA MET A 203 -3.05 0.54 -4.40
C MET A 203 -3.94 -0.70 -4.33
N ILE A 204 -4.98 -0.63 -3.50
CA ILE A 204 -5.94 -1.72 -3.26
C ILE A 204 -7.31 -1.50 -3.94
N GLY A 205 -7.45 -0.41 -4.69
CA GLY A 205 -8.67 -0.01 -5.39
C GLY A 205 -8.82 -0.60 -6.78
N ARG A 206 -7.83 -1.28 -7.35
CA ARG A 206 -7.87 -1.83 -8.73
C ARG A 206 -7.96 -3.35 -8.82
N LEU A 207 -8.51 -4.00 -7.79
CA LEU A 207 -8.68 -5.46 -7.80
C LEU A 207 -9.44 -5.92 -9.05
N GLY A 208 -8.79 -6.72 -9.89
CA GLY A 208 -9.36 -7.25 -11.14
C GLY A 208 -9.28 -8.78 -11.21
N ASP A 209 -10.17 -9.38 -12.00
CA ASP A 209 -10.33 -10.85 -12.07
C ASP A 209 -9.12 -11.58 -12.68
N GLU A 210 -8.39 -10.93 -13.60
CA GLU A 210 -7.25 -11.53 -14.29
C GLU A 210 -5.98 -11.56 -13.43
N LYS A 211 -5.57 -10.40 -12.89
CA LYS A 211 -4.35 -10.26 -12.08
C LYS A 211 -4.55 -10.68 -10.63
N GLY A 212 -5.72 -10.40 -10.05
CA GLY A 212 -5.98 -10.66 -8.63
C GLY A 212 -5.18 -9.74 -7.70
N LEU A 213 -5.09 -10.13 -6.43
CA LEU A 213 -4.35 -9.43 -5.38
C LEU A 213 -2.92 -9.98 -5.26
N THR A 214 -1.91 -9.13 -5.13
CA THR A 214 -0.57 -9.54 -4.69
C THR A 214 -0.48 -9.44 -3.18
N ILE A 215 -0.03 -10.51 -2.54
CA ILE A 215 0.21 -10.57 -1.10
C ILE A 215 1.73 -10.71 -0.87
N GLY A 216 2.38 -9.60 -0.57
CA GLY A 216 3.80 -9.55 -0.16
C GLY A 216 3.99 -9.85 1.32
N GLY A 217 5.23 -10.08 1.75
CA GLY A 217 5.55 -10.49 3.12
C GLY A 217 5.25 -11.96 3.42
N TRP A 218 4.90 -12.77 2.41
CA TRP A 218 4.47 -14.16 2.62
C TRP A 218 5.51 -15.01 3.36
N GLY A 219 6.79 -14.74 3.16
CA GLY A 219 7.90 -15.46 3.79
C GLY A 219 8.28 -14.94 5.18
N THR A 220 7.62 -13.89 5.69
CA THR A 220 7.96 -13.30 6.99
C THR A 220 7.27 -13.98 8.16
N SER A 221 6.32 -14.89 7.89
CA SER A 221 5.74 -15.76 8.91
C SER A 221 5.11 -17.02 8.26
N PRO A 222 5.31 -18.22 8.83
CA PRO A 222 4.68 -19.45 8.35
C PRO A 222 3.15 -19.46 8.57
N TRP A 223 2.61 -18.48 9.30
CA TRP A 223 1.18 -18.35 9.55
C TRP A 223 0.38 -18.03 8.29
N TRP A 224 0.97 -17.27 7.38
CA TRP A 224 0.30 -16.78 6.17
C TRP A 224 -0.21 -17.93 5.30
N GLY A 225 0.61 -18.98 5.12
CA GLY A 225 0.21 -20.17 4.38
C GLY A 225 -0.89 -21.02 5.05
N ARG A 226 -1.10 -20.88 6.36
CA ARG A 226 -2.18 -21.57 7.09
C ARG A 226 -3.50 -20.80 7.02
N ILE A 227 -3.44 -19.47 7.05
CA ILE A 227 -4.60 -18.59 7.24
C ILE A 227 -5.16 -18.10 5.90
N ILE A 228 -4.29 -17.53 5.06
CA ILE A 228 -4.72 -16.73 3.90
C ILE A 228 -5.46 -17.55 2.84
N PRO A 229 -5.08 -18.81 2.50
CA PRO A 229 -5.81 -19.56 1.49
C PRO A 229 -7.30 -19.75 1.81
N GLY A 230 -7.63 -20.03 3.07
CA GLY A 230 -9.01 -20.21 3.52
C GLY A 230 -9.81 -18.91 3.43
N VAL A 231 -9.24 -17.82 3.93
CA VAL A 231 -9.87 -16.49 3.94
C VAL A 231 -10.05 -15.95 2.51
N ALA A 232 -9.04 -16.09 1.65
CA ALA A 232 -9.11 -15.63 0.26
C ALA A 232 -10.18 -16.40 -0.55
N SER A 233 -10.30 -17.71 -0.32
CA SER A 233 -11.35 -18.55 -0.92
C SER A 233 -12.75 -18.07 -0.54
N GLN A 234 -12.98 -17.71 0.74
CA GLN A 234 -14.27 -17.17 1.20
C GLN A 234 -14.65 -15.86 0.52
N GLN A 235 -13.68 -15.02 0.15
CA GLN A 235 -13.93 -13.76 -0.55
C GLN A 235 -13.91 -13.90 -2.08
N GLY A 236 -13.62 -15.10 -2.60
CA GLY A 236 -13.47 -15.35 -4.03
C GLY A 236 -12.33 -14.53 -4.66
N ILE A 237 -11.26 -14.26 -3.90
CA ILE A 237 -10.12 -13.46 -4.38
C ILE A 237 -9.06 -14.40 -4.95
N LYS A 238 -8.73 -14.19 -6.22
CA LYS A 238 -7.50 -14.71 -6.82
C LYS A 238 -6.32 -13.90 -6.29
N TYR A 239 -5.23 -14.56 -5.92
CA TYR A 239 -4.03 -13.88 -5.44
C TYR A 239 -2.74 -14.54 -5.91
N GLY A 240 -1.69 -13.71 -6.01
CA GLY A 240 -0.28 -14.12 -6.08
C GLY A 240 0.41 -13.85 -4.74
N VAL A 241 1.53 -14.52 -4.50
CA VAL A 241 2.33 -14.33 -3.28
C VAL A 241 3.74 -13.89 -3.63
N ASP A 242 4.25 -12.92 -2.90
CA ASP A 242 5.67 -12.57 -2.84
C ASP A 242 6.18 -12.90 -1.43
N SER A 243 7.22 -13.73 -1.37
CA SER A 243 7.81 -14.14 -0.10
C SER A 243 8.71 -13.08 0.52
N SER A 244 9.16 -12.09 -0.24
CA SER A 244 10.01 -11.01 0.25
C SER A 244 9.30 -10.23 1.35
N GLY A 245 10.04 -9.89 2.41
CA GLY A 245 9.61 -8.89 3.40
C GLY A 245 9.94 -7.45 2.98
N VAL A 246 10.64 -7.29 1.86
CA VAL A 246 11.04 -6.01 1.27
C VAL A 246 10.29 -5.80 -0.03
N GLY A 247 9.67 -4.64 -0.18
CA GLY A 247 8.97 -4.20 -1.38
C GLY A 247 8.96 -2.69 -1.51
N PRO A 248 8.38 -2.16 -2.58
CA PRO A 248 8.33 -0.72 -2.85
C PRO A 248 7.23 -0.02 -2.03
N SER A 249 7.15 -0.28 -0.72
CA SER A 249 6.17 0.35 0.16
C SER A 249 6.55 0.22 1.65
N ASP A 250 5.77 0.83 2.55
CA ASP A 250 6.12 1.09 3.95
C ASP A 250 6.37 -0.14 4.83
N HIS A 251 5.79 -1.29 4.49
CA HIS A 251 6.03 -2.55 5.20
C HIS A 251 7.52 -2.91 5.29
N THR A 252 8.32 -2.51 4.30
CA THR A 252 9.77 -2.70 4.29
C THR A 252 10.43 -2.16 5.56
N SER A 253 10.02 -0.98 6.03
CA SER A 253 10.59 -0.34 7.22
C SER A 253 10.40 -1.20 8.48
N PHE A 254 9.23 -1.87 8.59
CA PHE A 254 8.90 -2.76 9.71
C PHE A 254 9.62 -4.11 9.60
N TYR A 255 9.66 -4.71 8.41
CA TYR A 255 10.39 -5.96 8.18
C TYR A 255 11.87 -5.83 8.56
N MET A 256 12.51 -4.71 8.24
CA MET A 256 13.92 -4.44 8.59
C MET A 256 14.16 -4.32 10.11
N LYS A 257 13.09 -4.18 10.91
CA LYS A 257 13.12 -4.23 12.37
C LYS A 257 12.70 -5.57 12.96
N GLY A 258 12.54 -6.61 12.13
CA GLY A 258 12.16 -7.95 12.60
C GLY A 258 10.67 -8.10 12.90
N VAL A 259 9.82 -7.21 12.39
CA VAL A 259 8.36 -7.31 12.51
C VAL A 259 7.81 -8.17 11.35
N PRO A 260 6.93 -9.15 11.60
CA PRO A 260 6.22 -9.85 10.53
C PRO A 260 5.34 -8.89 9.75
N VAL A 261 5.37 -8.97 8.42
CA VAL A 261 4.60 -8.06 7.57
C VAL A 261 3.70 -8.77 6.57
N LEU A 262 2.63 -8.08 6.18
CA LEU A 262 1.84 -8.38 4.99
C LEU A 262 1.71 -7.12 4.16
N PHE A 263 1.81 -7.28 2.84
CA PHE A 263 1.61 -6.19 1.88
C PHE A 263 0.50 -6.55 0.92
N LEU A 264 -0.58 -5.77 0.91
CA LEU A 264 -1.72 -5.98 0.01
C LEU A 264 -1.64 -4.97 -1.12
N PHE A 265 -1.52 -5.47 -2.35
CA PHE A 265 -1.28 -4.65 -3.54
C PHE A 265 -1.99 -5.21 -4.78
N THR A 266 -2.73 -4.38 -5.51
CA THR A 266 -3.42 -4.83 -6.74
C THR A 266 -2.56 -4.75 -8.01
N GLY A 267 -1.31 -4.32 -7.87
CA GLY A 267 -0.34 -4.20 -8.96
C GLY A 267 -0.36 -2.82 -9.60
N ALA A 268 0.69 -2.51 -10.35
CA ALA A 268 0.70 -1.31 -11.17
C ALA A 268 -0.37 -1.37 -12.27
N HIS A 269 -0.76 -0.19 -12.75
CA HIS A 269 -1.70 -0.03 -13.87
C HIS A 269 -1.29 1.16 -14.73
N SER A 270 -1.97 1.35 -15.87
CA SER A 270 -1.60 2.36 -16.86
C SER A 270 -1.66 3.80 -16.34
N ASP A 271 -2.37 4.06 -15.25
CA ASP A 271 -2.50 5.38 -14.61
C ASP A 271 -1.50 5.59 -13.45
N TYR A 272 -0.76 4.56 -13.04
CA TYR A 272 0.20 4.64 -11.94
C TYR A 272 1.19 5.79 -12.13
N HIS A 273 1.38 6.61 -11.09
CA HIS A 273 2.22 7.82 -11.09
C HIS A 273 1.89 8.81 -12.23
N LYS A 274 0.61 8.94 -12.61
CA LYS A 274 0.16 9.88 -13.64
C LYS A 274 -1.02 10.72 -13.12
N PRO A 275 -1.24 11.91 -13.72
CA PRO A 275 -2.41 12.74 -13.43
C PRO A 275 -3.75 12.04 -13.61
N SER A 276 -3.78 10.94 -14.37
CA SER A 276 -4.98 10.19 -14.69
C SER A 276 -5.35 9.14 -13.64
N ASP A 277 -4.62 9.01 -12.53
CA ASP A 277 -5.03 8.12 -11.44
C ASP A 277 -6.15 8.78 -10.61
N ASP A 278 -7.38 8.66 -11.11
CA ASP A 278 -8.57 9.34 -10.61
C ASP A 278 -9.62 8.37 -10.03
N ALA A 279 -10.44 8.90 -9.12
CA ALA A 279 -11.37 8.15 -8.28
C ALA A 279 -12.45 7.37 -9.06
N ASP A 280 -12.83 7.81 -10.26
CA ASP A 280 -13.85 7.15 -11.09
C ASP A 280 -13.36 5.81 -11.68
N LYS A 281 -12.05 5.55 -11.63
CA LYS A 281 -11.44 4.35 -12.21
C LYS A 281 -11.26 3.19 -11.26
N LEU A 282 -11.57 3.38 -9.97
CA LEU A 282 -11.42 2.36 -8.95
C LEU A 282 -12.60 1.37 -8.95
N ASN A 283 -12.29 0.14 -8.56
CA ASN A 283 -13.24 -0.93 -8.27
C ASN A 283 -13.49 -0.99 -6.75
N TYR A 284 -14.40 -0.15 -6.25
CA TYR A 284 -14.71 -0.07 -4.81
C TYR A 284 -15.30 -1.38 -4.23
N GLU A 285 -16.04 -2.15 -5.02
CA GLU A 285 -16.52 -3.47 -4.57
C GLU A 285 -15.35 -4.46 -4.44
N GLY A 286 -14.36 -4.36 -5.32
CA GLY A 286 -13.09 -5.08 -5.23
C GLY A 286 -12.30 -4.67 -3.98
N GLU A 287 -12.19 -3.38 -3.71
CA GLU A 287 -11.56 -2.84 -2.50
C GLU A 287 -12.24 -3.38 -1.23
N VAL A 288 -13.58 -3.38 -1.16
CA VAL A 288 -14.33 -4.01 -0.06
C VAL A 288 -13.95 -5.48 0.14
N LYS A 289 -13.75 -6.25 -0.94
CA LYS A 289 -13.29 -7.64 -0.83
C LYS A 289 -11.89 -7.73 -0.23
N VAL A 290 -10.97 -6.84 -0.61
CA VAL A 290 -9.62 -6.77 0.00
C VAL A 290 -9.70 -6.49 1.50
N LEU A 291 -10.53 -5.54 1.93
CA LEU A 291 -10.72 -5.26 3.36
C LEU A 291 -11.36 -6.44 4.09
N LYS A 292 -12.31 -7.16 3.48
CA LYS A 292 -12.88 -8.39 4.06
C LYS A 292 -11.84 -9.50 4.18
N LEU A 293 -10.92 -9.62 3.21
CA LEU A 293 -9.79 -10.54 3.31
C LEU A 293 -8.90 -10.16 4.49
N LEU A 294 -8.56 -8.88 4.65
CA LEU A 294 -7.77 -8.42 5.78
C LEU A 294 -8.48 -8.68 7.11
N LEU A 295 -9.77 -8.34 7.25
CA LEU A 295 -10.55 -8.63 8.45
C LEU A 295 -10.61 -10.13 8.76
N GLY A 296 -10.71 -10.98 7.74
CA GLY A 296 -10.64 -12.43 7.91
C GLY A 296 -9.27 -12.89 8.42
N VAL A 297 -8.18 -12.36 7.87
CA VAL A 297 -6.81 -12.64 8.36
C VAL A 297 -6.66 -12.17 9.81
N LEU A 298 -7.09 -10.95 10.13
CA LEU A 298 -7.06 -10.43 11.49
C LEU A 298 -7.89 -11.32 12.42
N SER A 299 -9.10 -11.74 12.03
CA SER A 299 -9.94 -12.62 12.83
C SER A 299 -9.28 -13.96 13.13
N GLU A 300 -8.59 -14.57 12.16
CA GLU A 300 -7.82 -15.80 12.41
C GLU A 300 -6.63 -15.55 13.35
N VAL A 301 -5.91 -14.43 13.20
CA VAL A 301 -4.87 -14.02 14.17
C VAL A 301 -5.44 -13.84 15.58
N GLN A 302 -6.64 -13.27 15.72
CA GLN A 302 -7.28 -13.14 17.04
C GLN A 302 -7.65 -14.50 17.67
N LYS A 303 -7.88 -15.56 16.89
CA LYS A 303 -8.29 -16.88 17.41
C LYS A 303 -7.10 -17.70 17.94
N GLU A 304 -5.92 -17.51 17.38
CA GLU A 304 -4.75 -18.33 17.68
C GLU A 304 -4.09 -17.94 19.02
N THR A 305 -3.64 -18.89 19.83
CA THR A 305 -3.07 -18.61 21.17
C THR A 305 -1.66 -18.02 21.15
N GLY A 306 -1.02 -17.95 19.98
CA GLY A 306 0.30 -17.35 19.77
C GLY A 306 0.26 -16.11 18.88
N GLU A 307 1.43 -15.66 18.46
CA GLU A 307 1.61 -14.53 17.56
C GLU A 307 2.23 -14.99 16.22
N PRO A 308 2.05 -14.23 15.12
CA PRO A 308 2.81 -14.46 13.90
C PRO A 308 4.31 -14.42 14.21
N ASN A 309 4.98 -15.57 14.14
CA ASN A 309 6.41 -15.64 14.41
C ASN A 309 7.18 -15.05 13.23
N PHE A 310 8.04 -14.07 13.50
CA PHE A 310 8.93 -13.52 12.50
C PHE A 310 9.87 -14.59 11.98
N THR A 311 9.88 -14.74 10.66
CA THR A 311 10.94 -15.44 9.95
C THR A 311 11.66 -14.45 9.07
N THR A 312 12.98 -14.53 9.02
CA THR A 312 13.71 -13.93 7.92
C THR A 312 13.23 -14.63 6.66
N ALA A 313 12.46 -13.92 5.83
CA ALA A 313 12.14 -14.41 4.50
C ALA A 313 13.46 -14.76 3.83
N GLY A 314 13.50 -15.86 3.07
CA GLY A 314 14.68 -16.22 2.27
C GLY A 314 15.15 -14.96 1.54
N ASN A 315 16.33 -14.48 1.92
CA ASN A 315 16.74 -13.10 1.66
C ASN A 315 17.79 -13.10 0.54
N PRO A 316 17.41 -12.97 -0.74
CA PRO A 316 18.36 -12.59 -1.77
C PRO A 316 18.80 -11.10 -1.66
N HIS A 317 18.27 -10.33 -0.69
CA HIS A 317 18.21 -8.86 -0.69
C HIS A 317 18.86 -8.20 0.55
N ALA A 318 19.89 -8.80 1.16
CA ALA A 318 20.65 -8.19 2.27
C ALA A 318 21.50 -6.95 1.89
N GLN A 319 21.20 -6.28 0.77
CA GLN A 319 21.83 -5.01 0.42
C GLN A 319 20.79 -3.96 0.11
N SER A 320 20.71 -3.00 1.03
CA SER A 320 20.11 -1.69 0.84
C SER A 320 20.64 -1.02 -0.42
N THR A 321 19.77 -0.53 -1.29
CA THR A 321 20.10 0.58 -2.17
C THR A 321 18.89 1.48 -2.36
N GLN A 322 18.85 2.60 -1.63
CA GLN A 322 18.25 3.82 -2.19
C GLN A 322 18.95 4.07 -3.52
N SER A 323 18.30 3.73 -4.62
CA SER A 323 18.84 3.96 -5.97
C SER A 323 18.09 5.12 -6.58
N SER A 324 18.72 6.29 -6.65
CA SER A 324 18.31 7.33 -7.60
C SER A 324 18.82 6.90 -8.99
N PHE A 325 17.94 6.46 -9.87
CA PHE A 325 18.36 6.01 -11.21
C PHE A 325 18.77 7.18 -12.10
N LYS A 326 19.94 7.07 -12.74
CA LYS A 326 20.42 8.06 -13.74
C LYS A 326 19.57 8.07 -15.00
N VAL A 327 18.93 6.94 -15.31
CA VAL A 327 18.14 6.71 -16.52
C VAL A 327 16.89 5.89 -16.21
N THR A 328 15.92 5.91 -17.12
CA THR A 328 14.69 5.09 -17.01
C THR A 328 14.47 4.32 -18.29
N LEU A 329 14.09 3.04 -18.20
CA LEU A 329 13.65 2.29 -19.37
C LEU A 329 12.22 2.68 -19.80
N GLY A 330 11.38 3.09 -18.85
CA GLY A 330 9.98 3.47 -19.10
C GLY A 330 9.01 2.29 -19.20
N VAL A 331 9.35 1.18 -18.54
CA VAL A 331 8.47 0.02 -18.35
C VAL A 331 7.88 0.05 -16.93
N MET A 332 6.66 -0.45 -16.81
CA MET A 332 6.00 -0.73 -15.54
C MET A 332 6.20 -2.22 -15.24
N PRO A 333 6.91 -2.58 -14.15
CA PRO A 333 7.02 -3.96 -13.69
C PRO A 333 5.67 -4.58 -13.36
N ASP A 334 5.51 -5.85 -13.69
CA ASP A 334 4.47 -6.68 -13.12
C ASP A 334 4.96 -7.34 -11.83
N TYR A 335 4.63 -6.74 -10.70
CA TYR A 335 5.02 -7.20 -9.36
C TYR A 335 4.33 -8.51 -8.94
N SER A 336 3.30 -8.96 -9.67
CA SER A 336 2.61 -10.23 -9.42
C SER A 336 3.27 -11.42 -10.13
N TYR A 337 4.28 -11.17 -10.97
CA TYR A 337 4.95 -12.20 -11.75
C TYR A 337 6.02 -12.94 -10.95
N ASN A 338 5.79 -14.23 -10.71
CA ASN A 338 6.68 -15.09 -9.94
C ASN A 338 7.65 -15.92 -10.82
N GLY A 339 7.75 -15.62 -12.12
CA GLY A 339 8.66 -16.32 -13.03
C GLY A 339 10.04 -15.66 -13.15
N LYS A 340 10.95 -16.27 -13.90
CA LYS A 340 12.30 -15.73 -14.12
C LYS A 340 12.27 -14.57 -15.11
N GLY A 341 12.84 -13.44 -14.70
CA GLY A 341 12.89 -12.18 -15.46
C GLY A 341 11.87 -11.17 -14.94
N LEU A 342 11.89 -9.98 -15.53
CA LEU A 342 10.95 -8.92 -15.21
C LEU A 342 9.82 -8.90 -16.23
N ARG A 343 8.63 -9.41 -15.87
CA ARG A 343 7.45 -9.26 -16.73
C ARG A 343 7.04 -7.79 -16.75
N ILE A 344 6.79 -7.27 -17.95
CA ILE A 344 6.39 -5.90 -18.19
C ILE A 344 4.88 -5.84 -18.20
N ASP A 345 4.31 -5.07 -17.29
CA ASP A 345 2.88 -4.85 -17.21
C ASP A 345 2.42 -3.75 -18.19
N GLY A 346 3.25 -2.72 -18.33
CA GLY A 346 2.96 -1.57 -19.17
C GLY A 346 4.22 -0.93 -19.73
N VAL A 347 4.07 -0.23 -20.85
CA VAL A 347 5.15 0.55 -21.46
C VAL A 347 4.68 1.98 -21.62
N THR A 348 5.46 2.92 -21.09
CA THR A 348 5.12 4.35 -21.14
C THR A 348 5.44 4.91 -22.51
N GLU A 349 4.43 5.52 -23.16
CA GLU A 349 4.58 6.13 -24.49
C GLU A 349 5.72 7.16 -24.53
N GLY A 350 6.47 7.17 -25.63
CA GLY A 350 7.58 8.11 -25.86
C GLY A 350 8.86 7.84 -25.06
N ARG A 351 8.86 6.89 -24.11
CA ARG A 351 10.05 6.47 -23.33
C ARG A 351 10.91 5.45 -24.10
N PRO A 352 12.16 5.19 -23.64
CA PRO A 352 13.10 4.29 -24.33
C PRO A 352 12.51 2.92 -24.73
N ALA A 353 11.80 2.25 -23.82
CA ALA A 353 11.15 0.98 -24.11
C ALA A 353 10.09 1.05 -25.21
N HIS A 354 9.25 2.08 -25.19
CA HIS A 354 8.25 2.29 -26.24
C HIS A 354 8.91 2.52 -27.60
N LYS A 355 9.92 3.39 -27.65
CA LYS A 355 10.68 3.71 -28.88
C LYS A 355 11.39 2.47 -29.44
N ALA A 356 11.85 1.57 -28.57
CA ALA A 356 12.50 0.32 -28.95
C ALA A 356 11.51 -0.82 -29.25
N GLY A 357 10.20 -0.62 -29.08
CA GLY A 357 9.17 -1.61 -29.43
C GLY A 357 8.91 -2.70 -28.39
N LEU A 358 9.28 -2.47 -27.12
CA LEU A 358 8.86 -3.31 -26.00
C LEU A 358 7.35 -3.17 -25.78
N LYS A 359 6.71 -4.23 -25.28
CA LYS A 359 5.26 -4.31 -25.07
C LYS A 359 4.91 -4.88 -23.70
N ALA A 360 3.67 -4.65 -23.27
CA ALA A 360 3.10 -5.39 -22.14
C ALA A 360 3.17 -6.91 -22.41
N ALA A 361 3.31 -7.68 -21.34
CA ALA A 361 3.57 -9.12 -21.29
C ALA A 361 4.94 -9.59 -21.81
N ASP A 362 5.82 -8.70 -22.29
CA ASP A 362 7.23 -9.05 -22.51
C ASP A 362 7.89 -9.38 -21.16
N VAL A 363 8.71 -10.43 -21.10
CA VAL A 363 9.53 -10.75 -19.93
C VAL A 363 10.98 -10.36 -20.22
N LEU A 364 11.45 -9.29 -19.60
CA LEU A 364 12.81 -8.81 -19.70
C LEU A 364 13.77 -9.77 -18.99
N ILE A 365 14.76 -10.27 -19.72
CA ILE A 365 15.71 -11.28 -19.24
C ILE A 365 17.17 -10.82 -19.28
N ARG A 366 17.49 -9.75 -20.03
CA ARG A 366 18.85 -9.16 -20.06
C ARG A 366 18.86 -7.71 -20.52
N MET A 367 19.75 -6.89 -19.96
CA MET A 367 20.06 -5.53 -20.41
C MET A 367 21.58 -5.42 -20.62
N GLY A 368 22.02 -5.37 -21.87
CA GLY A 368 23.43 -5.40 -22.24
C GLY A 368 24.12 -6.67 -21.74
N LYS A 369 25.12 -6.49 -20.87
CA LYS A 369 25.83 -7.60 -20.18
C LYS A 369 25.15 -8.05 -18.87
N TYR A 370 24.12 -7.34 -18.41
CA TYR A 370 23.49 -7.57 -17.10
C TYR A 370 22.29 -8.51 -17.26
N PRO A 371 22.32 -9.72 -16.68
CA PRO A 371 21.13 -10.60 -16.64
C PRO A 371 20.05 -9.95 -15.77
N VAL A 372 18.80 -10.18 -16.13
CA VAL A 372 17.63 -9.75 -15.36
C VAL A 372 16.86 -10.99 -14.96
N ASN A 373 16.98 -11.41 -13.69
CA ASN A 373 16.23 -12.55 -13.17
C ASN A 373 15.00 -12.12 -12.35
N ASP A 374 15.02 -10.90 -11.83
CA ASP A 374 13.95 -10.31 -11.04
C ASP A 374 13.98 -8.76 -11.15
N ILE A 375 13.13 -8.09 -10.39
CA ILE A 375 13.07 -6.62 -10.37
C ILE A 375 14.36 -5.98 -9.84
N GLN A 376 15.08 -6.61 -8.92
CA GLN A 376 16.30 -6.02 -8.39
C GLN A 376 17.43 -6.05 -9.40
N ASP A 377 17.56 -7.15 -10.15
CA ASP A 377 18.55 -7.22 -11.23
C ASP A 377 18.28 -6.15 -12.28
N TYR A 378 17.00 -5.90 -12.59
CA TYR A 378 16.61 -4.79 -13.46
C TYR A 378 17.01 -3.43 -12.88
N MET A 379 16.71 -3.17 -11.60
CA MET A 379 17.07 -1.91 -10.94
C MET A 379 18.60 -1.72 -10.89
N LYS A 380 19.35 -2.78 -10.53
CA LYS A 380 20.82 -2.75 -10.54
C LYS A 380 21.36 -2.49 -11.95
N ALA A 381 20.82 -3.17 -12.96
CA ALA A 381 21.22 -2.95 -14.34
C ALA A 381 20.97 -1.50 -14.78
N LEU A 382 19.83 -0.90 -14.41
CA LEU A 382 19.54 0.50 -14.74
C LEU A 382 20.56 1.50 -14.20
N ASN A 383 21.14 1.26 -13.01
CA ASN A 383 22.15 2.15 -12.41
C ASN A 383 23.47 2.19 -13.22
N GLU A 384 23.69 1.21 -14.08
CA GLU A 384 24.92 1.05 -14.85
C GLU A 384 24.89 1.80 -16.19
N PHE A 385 23.75 2.37 -16.57
CA PHE A 385 23.56 3.05 -17.85
C PHE A 385 23.52 4.58 -17.70
N GLU A 386 23.99 5.28 -18.72
CA GLU A 386 23.97 6.74 -18.81
C GLU A 386 22.98 7.24 -19.87
N LYS A 387 22.52 8.49 -19.71
CA LYS A 387 21.58 9.11 -20.65
C LYS A 387 22.21 9.20 -22.04
N GLY A 388 21.49 8.75 -23.06
CA GLY A 388 21.96 8.66 -24.44
C GLY A 388 22.77 7.40 -24.74
N GLN A 389 23.04 6.54 -23.75
CA GLN A 389 23.68 5.24 -23.99
C GLN A 389 22.70 4.28 -24.64
N THR A 390 23.19 3.57 -25.66
CA THR A 390 22.43 2.53 -26.35
C THR A 390 22.91 1.15 -25.94
N THR A 391 21.98 0.24 -25.65
CA THR A 391 22.27 -1.16 -25.33
C THR A 391 21.22 -2.10 -25.92
N ASP A 392 21.63 -3.35 -26.12
CA ASP A 392 20.69 -4.41 -26.45
C ASP A 392 19.93 -4.86 -25.20
N VAL A 393 18.63 -5.07 -25.35
CA VAL A 393 17.71 -5.51 -24.31
C VAL A 393 17.01 -6.77 -24.80
N GLU A 394 17.18 -7.87 -24.07
CA GLU A 394 16.60 -9.16 -24.43
C GLU A 394 15.31 -9.41 -23.64
N VAL A 395 14.25 -9.76 -24.36
CA VAL A 395 12.94 -10.07 -23.80
C VAL A 395 12.41 -11.41 -24.33
N LEU A 396 11.57 -12.08 -23.55
CA LEU A 396 10.70 -13.15 -24.03
C LEU A 396 9.33 -12.56 -24.33
N ARG A 397 8.86 -12.70 -25.58
CA ARG A 397 7.50 -12.37 -25.98
C ARG A 397 6.76 -13.68 -26.23
N GLY A 398 5.99 -14.12 -25.22
CA GLY A 398 5.51 -15.50 -25.18
C GLY A 398 6.69 -16.47 -25.05
N ALA A 399 6.83 -17.41 -25.99
CA ALA A 399 7.96 -18.35 -26.02
C ALA A 399 9.15 -17.88 -26.87
N GLU A 400 9.01 -16.76 -27.60
CA GLU A 400 10.03 -16.28 -28.53
C GLU A 400 10.97 -15.29 -27.84
N LYS A 401 12.28 -15.49 -28.00
CA LYS A 401 13.30 -14.54 -27.55
C LYS A 401 13.47 -13.42 -28.60
N LYS A 402 13.33 -12.17 -28.17
CA LYS A 402 13.58 -10.98 -28.99
C LYS A 402 14.68 -10.12 -28.39
N VAL A 403 15.40 -9.40 -29.26
CA VAL A 403 16.42 -8.43 -28.87
C VAL A 403 16.00 -7.07 -29.42
N MET A 404 15.95 -6.07 -28.54
CA MET A 404 15.56 -4.69 -28.85
C MET A 404 16.73 -3.77 -28.54
N ASN A 405 16.99 -2.81 -29.43
CA ASN A 405 18.05 -1.84 -29.22
C ASN A 405 17.45 -0.60 -28.53
N VAL A 406 17.84 -0.37 -27.28
CA VAL A 406 17.27 0.66 -26.40
C VAL A 406 18.29 1.77 -26.19
N THR A 407 17.87 3.02 -26.34
CA THR A 407 18.66 4.22 -25.99
C THR A 407 18.01 4.93 -24.82
N PHE A 408 18.74 5.09 -23.72
CA PHE A 408 18.25 5.59 -22.43
C PHE A 408 18.06 7.11 -22.34
#